data_AF-A0A838VUY0-F1
#
_entry.id   AF-A0A838VUY0-F1
#
_cell.length_a   1.000
_cell.length_b   1.000
_cell.length_c   1.000
_cell.angle_alpha   90.00
_cell.angle_beta   90.00
_cell.angle_gamma   90.00
#
_symmetry.space_group_name_H-M   'P 1'
#
loop_
_entity.id
_entity.type
_entity.pdbx_description
1 polymer ?
#
loop_
_entity_poly.entity_id
_entity_poly.type
_entity_poly.pdbx_seq_one_letter_code
_entity_poly.pdbx_strand_id
1 'polypeptide(L)' 'MTNKDELNNAAMTNKDELNNAANESSILESPEEKKRRFLIEFENPFKCDKCNERFKKKKYLREHKGEVHAY' A
#
# COMPACT_ATOMS: atom_id res chain seq x y z
N MET A 1 4.45 -25.82 35.03
CA MET A 1 4.45 -26.34 33.64
C MET A 1 4.52 -25.13 32.71
N THR A 2 5.67 -24.90 32.10
CA THR A 2 5.91 -23.77 31.19
C THR A 2 5.47 -24.16 29.79
N ASN A 3 4.44 -23.51 29.25
CA ASN A 3 4.18 -23.53 27.81
C ASN A 3 4.78 -22.25 27.23
N LYS A 4 6.00 -22.41 26.73
CA LYS A 4 6.50 -21.69 25.56
C LYS A 4 5.56 -22.08 24.42
N ASP A 5 5.03 -21.12 23.69
CA ASP A 5 4.58 -21.16 22.29
C ASP A 5 3.76 -19.87 22.09
N GLU A 6 3.94 -18.97 21.16
CA GLU A 6 4.92 -18.75 20.11
C GLU A 6 4.87 -17.24 19.83
N LEU A 7 6.02 -16.66 19.54
CA LEU A 7 6.16 -15.29 19.07
C LEU A 7 5.37 -15.14 17.77
N ASN A 8 4.39 -14.23 17.72
CA ASN A 8 3.97 -13.66 16.45
C ASN A 8 4.06 -12.13 16.51
N ASN A 9 5.27 -11.67 16.24
CA ASN A 9 5.63 -10.28 16.07
C ASN A 9 5.40 -9.95 14.59
N ALA A 10 4.36 -9.17 14.26
CA ALA A 10 4.26 -8.54 12.95
C ALA A 10 3.59 -7.17 13.10
N ALA A 11 4.47 -6.17 13.21
CA ALA A 11 4.18 -4.76 13.20
C ALA A 11 3.21 -4.36 12.08
N MET A 12 2.08 -3.77 12.48
CA MET A 12 1.33 -2.84 11.64
C MET A 12 1.30 -1.54 12.42
N THR A 13 2.36 -0.76 12.26
CA THR A 13 2.49 0.59 12.80
C THR A 13 1.38 1.45 12.23
N ASN A 14 0.44 1.85 13.07
CA ASN A 14 -0.40 3.02 12.86
C ASN A 14 0.51 4.23 12.68
N LYS A 15 0.55 4.78 11.46
CA LYS A 15 1.17 6.07 11.16
C LYS A 15 0.52 6.66 9.90
N ASP A 16 -0.79 6.81 9.96
CA ASP A 16 -1.49 7.80 9.14
C ASP A 16 -1.21 9.18 9.75
N GLU A 17 0.03 9.66 9.64
CA GLU A 17 0.33 11.08 9.73
C GLU A 17 1.42 11.40 8.71
N LEU A 18 1.22 12.52 8.02
CA LEU A 18 2.16 13.34 7.24
C LEU A 18 1.76 13.50 5.76
N ASN A 19 0.79 14.38 5.54
CA ASN A 19 0.85 15.29 4.40
C ASN A 19 1.75 16.47 4.78
N ASN A 20 2.90 16.65 4.12
CA ASN A 20 3.28 17.99 3.68
C ASN A 20 4.29 17.98 2.52
N ALA A 21 4.21 19.07 1.79
CA ALA A 21 4.74 19.42 0.50
C ALA A 21 6.27 19.35 0.33
N ALA A 22 6.63 19.17 -0.94
CA ALA A 22 7.75 19.78 -1.65
C ALA A 22 9.18 19.57 -1.09
N ASN A 23 9.93 18.84 -1.91
CA ASN A 23 11.28 19.18 -2.37
C ASN A 23 12.45 19.03 -1.39
N GLU A 24 13.41 18.25 -1.90
CA GLU A 24 14.81 18.16 -1.51
C GLU A 24 15.15 17.45 -0.20
N SER A 25 15.44 16.16 -0.31
CA SER A 25 16.53 15.57 0.46
C SER A 25 16.97 14.31 -0.25
N SER A 26 18.28 14.15 -0.40
CA SER A 26 18.91 12.88 -0.78
C SER A 26 18.69 11.88 0.37
N ILE A 27 17.46 11.42 0.52
CA ILE A 27 17.05 10.43 1.51
C ILE A 27 17.45 9.09 0.94
N LEU A 28 18.28 8.37 1.67
CA LEU A 28 18.66 6.98 1.41
C LEU A 28 17.39 6.14 1.37
N GLU A 29 16.79 6.08 0.19
CA GLU A 29 15.56 5.34 -0.03
C GLU A 29 15.92 3.86 0.04
N SER A 30 15.35 3.18 1.03
CA SER A 30 15.62 1.78 1.23
C SER A 30 15.31 1.02 -0.07
N PRO A 31 16.09 -0.01 -0.42
CA PRO A 31 15.75 -0.89 -1.54
C PRO A 31 14.28 -1.36 -1.52
N GLU A 32 13.70 -1.48 -0.32
CA GLU A 32 12.29 -1.83 -0.11
C GLU A 32 11.32 -0.75 -0.58
N GLU A 33 11.62 0.53 -0.31
CA GLU A 33 10.79 1.67 -0.71
C GLU A 33 10.85 1.87 -2.23
N LYS A 34 12.05 1.73 -2.80
CA LYS A 34 12.23 1.75 -4.25
C LYS A 34 11.40 0.64 -4.93
N LYS A 35 11.42 -0.57 -4.36
CA LYS A 35 10.59 -1.68 -4.85
C LYS A 35 9.10 -1.37 -4.72
N ARG A 36 8.64 -0.84 -3.57
CA ARG A 36 7.24 -0.45 -3.38
C ARG A 36 6.77 0.56 -4.40
N ARG A 37 7.57 1.60 -4.69
CA ARG A 37 7.25 2.58 -5.73
C ARG A 37 7.16 1.93 -7.11
N PHE A 38 8.11 1.09 -7.47
CA PHE A 38 8.06 0.35 -8.74
C PHE A 38 6.79 -0.51 -8.85
N LEU A 39 6.44 -1.27 -7.81
CA LEU A 39 5.21 -2.07 -7.78
C LEU A 39 3.95 -1.21 -7.94
N ILE A 40 3.93 -0.03 -7.30
CA ILE A 40 2.82 0.92 -7.43
C ILE A 40 2.75 1.47 -8.85
N GLU A 41 3.86 1.88 -9.44
CA GLU A 41 3.87 2.57 -10.73
C GLU A 41 3.68 1.61 -11.92
N PHE A 42 4.24 0.39 -11.85
CA PHE A 42 4.30 -0.53 -12.98
C PHE A 42 3.38 -1.74 -12.82
N GLU A 43 3.29 -2.35 -11.62
CA GLU A 43 2.49 -3.57 -11.46
C GLU A 43 1.03 -3.28 -11.15
N ASN A 44 0.72 -2.35 -10.25
CA ASN A 44 -0.65 -2.00 -9.84
C ASN A 44 -0.89 -0.47 -9.79
N PRO A 45 -0.83 0.23 -10.93
CA PRO A 45 -0.95 1.70 -10.99
C PRO A 45 -2.34 2.24 -10.66
N PHE A 46 -3.38 1.43 -10.75
CA PHE A 46 -4.75 1.92 -10.63
C PHE A 46 -5.29 1.72 -9.20
N LYS A 47 -5.32 2.79 -8.40
CA LYS A 47 -5.84 2.78 -7.02
C LYS A 47 -7.35 3.07 -6.97
N CYS A 48 -8.09 2.33 -6.14
CA CYS A 48 -9.46 2.65 -5.76
C CYS A 48 -9.50 3.79 -4.75
N ASP A 49 -10.35 4.77 -5.01
CA ASP A 49 -10.61 5.94 -4.18
C ASP A 49 -11.42 5.63 -2.92
N LYS A 50 -12.23 4.56 -2.94
CA LYS A 50 -13.08 4.17 -1.81
C LYS A 50 -12.41 3.19 -0.82
N CYS A 51 -11.64 2.21 -1.30
CA CYS A 51 -11.05 1.16 -0.44
C CYS A 51 -9.51 1.03 -0.51
N ASN A 52 -8.82 1.94 -1.20
CA ASN A 52 -7.35 1.92 -1.40
C ASN A 52 -6.77 0.69 -2.13
N GLU A 53 -7.60 -0.24 -2.61
CA GLU A 53 -7.17 -1.41 -3.38
C GLU A 53 -6.51 -0.99 -4.70
N ARG A 54 -5.47 -1.71 -5.14
CA ARG A 54 -4.69 -1.38 -6.34
C ARG A 54 -4.80 -2.48 -7.38
N PHE A 55 -4.94 -2.08 -8.64
CA PHE A 55 -5.16 -2.97 -9.77
C PHE A 55 -4.11 -2.76 -10.85
N LYS A 56 -3.75 -3.86 -11.53
CA LYS A 56 -2.86 -3.86 -12.70
C LYS A 56 -3.43 -3.21 -13.96
N LYS A 57 -4.76 -3.13 -14.08
CA LYS A 57 -5.44 -2.57 -15.27
C LYS A 57 -6.65 -1.75 -14.87
N LYS A 58 -6.90 -0.65 -15.60
CA LYS A 58 -8.07 0.22 -15.42
C LYS A 58 -9.41 -0.53 -15.51
N LYS A 59 -9.50 -1.56 -16.37
CA LYS A 59 -10.73 -2.36 -16.50
C LYS A 59 -11.14 -3.05 -15.19
N TYR A 60 -10.16 -3.56 -14.43
CA TYR A 60 -10.41 -4.24 -13.16
C TYR A 60 -10.83 -3.25 -12.08
N LEU A 61 -10.21 -2.07 -12.04
CA LEU A 61 -10.67 -1.00 -11.15
C LEU A 61 -12.12 -0.61 -11.45
N ARG A 62 -12.52 -0.51 -12.73
CA ARG A 62 -13.90 -0.17 -13.10
C ARG A 62 -14.90 -1.25 -12.67
N GLU A 63 -14.57 -2.50 -12.91
CA GLU A 63 -15.36 -3.67 -12.48
C GLU A 63 -15.52 -3.68 -10.96
N HIS A 64 -14.40 -3.59 -10.22
CA HIS A 64 -14.40 -3.45 -8.78
C HIS A 64 -15.29 -2.30 -8.29
N LYS A 65 -15.21 -1.13 -8.91
CA LYS A 65 -16.07 0.02 -8.56
C LYS A 65 -17.55 -0.27 -8.75
N GLY A 66 -17.92 -1.04 -9.78
CA GLY A 66 -19.31 -1.42 -10.04
C GLY A 66 -19.82 -2.52 -9.11
N GLU A 67 -19.00 -3.53 -8.82
CA GLU A 67 -19.40 -4.70 -8.06
C GLU A 67 -19.30 -4.50 -6.53
N VAL A 68 -18.20 -3.91 -6.06
CA VAL A 68 -17.91 -3.75 -4.62
C VAL A 68 -18.48 -2.45 -4.07
N HIS A 69 -18.49 -1.41 -4.89
CA HIS A 69 -18.81 -0.06 -4.45
C HIS A 69 -20.06 0.55 -5.07
N ALA A 70 -20.84 -0.26 -5.81
CA ALA A 70 -22.14 0.04 -6.40
C ALA A 70 -22.40 1.56 -6.50
N TYR A 71 -21.90 2.14 -7.58
CA TYR A 71 -22.02 3.58 -7.82
C TYR A 71 -23.47 3.97 -8.17
#